data_AF-A0A7C2DDL2-F1
#
_entry.id   AF-A0A7C2DDL2-F1
#
_cell.length_a   1.000
_cell.length_b   1.000
_cell.length_c   1.000
_cell.angle_alpha   90.00
_cell.angle_beta   90.00
_cell.angle_gamma   90.00
#
_symmetry.space_group_name_H-M   'P 1'
#
loop_
_entity.id
_entity.type
_entity.pdbx_description
1 polymer ?
#
loop_
_entity_poly.entity_id
_entity_poly.type
_entity_poly.pdbx_seq_one_letter_code
_entity_poly.pdbx_strand_id
1 'polypeptide(L)'
;MDCKTTFSTTEPRADRVRRSTSCRGRTASGGFTLTETMVTMALAGVILAAVLGFWTFSARTLAGITNYMDLDQRSRHALDVLSREIRQAAGLLAATPTSLTFSNLDGTTMQIVWDPDRRIVTLRRDTQVETLLTGCDYLRFNISQRNPSNAVFGFYPTRDIRQAKLVDLSWRCTRQILGQTLQTESVQTARIVIRN
;
A
#
# COMPACT_ATOMS: atom_id res chain seq x y z
N MET A 1 -20.61 2.17 -57.42
CA MET A 1 -21.06 3.44 -56.81
C MET A 1 -19.93 4.47 -56.99
N ASP A 2 -19.45 4.69 -58.21
CA ASP A 2 -20.03 5.50 -59.30
C ASP A 2 -20.17 6.98 -58.94
N CYS A 3 -19.07 7.72 -59.08
CA CYS A 3 -19.10 9.19 -59.15
C CYS A 3 -19.18 9.57 -60.64
N LYS A 4 -20.39 9.85 -61.12
CA LYS A 4 -20.63 10.34 -62.47
C LYS A 4 -20.31 11.83 -62.56
N THR A 5 -19.41 12.12 -63.48
CA THR A 5 -19.13 13.44 -64.06
C THR A 5 -20.34 13.89 -64.89
N THR A 6 -20.77 15.13 -64.72
CA THR A 6 -21.71 15.79 -65.66
C THR A 6 -21.10 17.10 -66.11
N PHE A 7 -20.85 17.18 -67.42
CA PHE A 7 -20.29 18.30 -68.14
C PHE A 7 -21.23 18.61 -69.30
N SER A 8 -21.66 19.88 -69.45
CA SER A 8 -21.96 20.56 -70.72
C SER A 8 -22.84 21.79 -70.44
N THR A 9 -22.85 22.92 -71.15
CA THR A 9 -22.02 23.59 -72.18
C THR A 9 -22.83 24.84 -72.52
N THR A 10 -22.22 26.04 -72.63
CA THR A 10 -22.43 26.98 -73.76
C THR A 10 -21.58 28.26 -73.60
N GLU A 11 -20.75 28.47 -74.63
CA GLU A 11 -19.78 29.52 -75.00
C GLU A 11 -20.37 30.95 -75.24
N PRO A 12 -19.59 31.96 -75.70
CA PRO A 12 -18.16 32.26 -75.50
C PRO A 12 -17.91 33.76 -75.18
N ARG A 13 -16.77 34.10 -74.57
CA ARG A 13 -16.15 35.42 -74.80
C ARG A 13 -14.64 35.33 -74.64
N ALA A 14 -13.96 35.62 -75.73
CA ALA A 14 -12.51 35.74 -75.80
C ALA A 14 -12.02 36.72 -74.75
N ASP A 15 -11.08 36.29 -73.90
CA ASP A 15 -9.76 36.92 -73.90
C ASP A 15 -8.79 36.27 -72.91
N ARG A 16 -7.55 36.17 -73.39
CA ARG A 16 -6.31 36.19 -72.62
C ARG A 16 -5.96 34.94 -71.82
N VAL A 17 -5.27 34.04 -72.52
CA VAL A 17 -4.26 33.14 -71.95
C VAL A 17 -3.28 33.97 -71.10
N ARG A 18 -3.46 33.97 -69.78
CA ARG A 18 -2.42 34.35 -68.82
C ARG A 18 -1.89 33.07 -68.19
N ARG A 19 -0.78 32.57 -68.73
CA ARG A 19 0.10 31.64 -68.02
C ARG A 19 0.58 32.36 -66.75
N SER A 20 0.00 32.04 -65.60
CA SER A 20 0.68 32.30 -64.33
C SER A 20 1.72 31.20 -64.14
N THR A 21 2.94 31.52 -64.54
CA THR A 21 4.14 30.80 -64.13
C THR A 21 4.15 30.67 -62.61
N SER A 22 4.35 29.44 -62.14
CA SER A 22 4.49 29.14 -60.73
C SER A 22 5.69 29.90 -60.16
N CYS A 23 5.45 30.82 -59.22
CA CYS A 23 6.47 31.20 -58.27
C CYS A 23 6.50 30.09 -57.21
N ARG A 24 7.28 29.02 -57.47
CA ARG A 24 7.78 28.17 -56.40
C ARG A 24 8.64 29.06 -55.52
N GLY A 25 8.06 29.60 -54.45
CA GLY A 25 8.81 30.12 -53.33
C GLY A 25 9.68 28.97 -52.83
N ARG A 26 10.98 29.02 -53.18
CA ARG A 26 11.98 28.22 -52.47
C ARG A 26 11.93 28.71 -51.04
N THR A 27 11.24 27.99 -50.16
CA THR A 27 11.49 28.09 -48.73
C THR A 27 12.96 27.74 -48.57
N ALA A 28 13.80 28.76 -48.37
CA ALA A 28 15.19 28.56 -48.03
C ALA A 28 15.21 27.75 -46.74
N SER A 29 15.51 26.47 -46.87
CA SER A 29 15.68 25.57 -45.74
C SER A 29 17.03 25.93 -45.13
N GLY A 30 17.04 26.93 -44.24
CA GLY A 30 18.22 27.25 -43.45
C GLY A 30 18.56 26.06 -42.57
N GLY A 31 19.69 25.41 -42.82
CA GLY A 31 20.22 24.38 -41.93
C GLY A 31 20.66 25.03 -40.61
N PHE A 32 20.51 24.30 -39.51
CA PHE A 32 20.97 24.76 -38.20
C PHE A 32 22.49 24.87 -38.16
N THR A 33 23.00 25.90 -37.51
CA THR A 33 24.45 26.05 -37.29
C THR A 33 24.92 25.03 -36.25
N LEU A 34 26.16 24.55 -36.38
CA LEU A 34 26.74 23.57 -35.45
C LEU A 34 26.69 24.08 -34.00
N THR A 35 26.94 25.37 -33.79
CA THR A 35 26.84 26.05 -32.49
C THR A 35 25.42 26.04 -31.91
N GLU A 36 24.40 26.23 -32.73
CA GLU A 36 23.00 26.20 -32.30
C GLU A 36 22.55 24.79 -31.89
N THR A 37 23.00 23.77 -32.62
CA THR A 37 22.75 22.36 -32.24
C THR A 37 23.45 21.97 -30.93
N MET A 38 24.65 22.49 -30.66
CA MET A 38 25.36 22.23 -29.40
C MET A 38 24.65 22.87 -28.19
N VAL A 39 24.20 24.12 -28.33
CA VAL A 39 23.49 24.83 -27.25
C VAL A 39 22.14 24.17 -26.96
N THR A 40 21.40 23.76 -27.99
CA THR A 40 20.10 23.08 -27.82
C THR A 40 20.26 21.70 -27.17
N MET A 41 21.28 20.92 -27.53
CA MET A 41 21.59 19.65 -26.86
C MET A 41 21.96 19.85 -25.39
N ALA A 42 22.73 20.89 -25.07
CA ALA A 42 23.10 21.20 -23.69
C ALA A 42 21.86 21.56 -22.84
N LEU A 43 20.98 22.42 -23.35
CA LEU A 43 19.75 22.80 -22.65
C LEU A 43 18.78 21.60 -22.52
N ALA A 44 18.62 20.80 -23.57
CA ALA A 44 17.81 19.59 -23.54
C ALA A 44 18.32 18.59 -22.50
N GLY A 45 19.66 18.43 -22.40
CA GLY A 45 20.29 17.58 -21.39
C GLY A 45 19.97 18.02 -19.96
N VAL A 46 20.02 19.32 -19.67
CA VAL A 46 19.68 19.88 -18.34
C VAL A 46 18.20 19.64 -18.00
N ILE A 47 17.30 19.89 -18.94
CA ILE A 47 15.86 19.68 -18.75
C ILE A 47 15.57 18.19 -18.51
N LEU A 48 16.15 17.30 -19.33
CA LEU A 48 15.97 15.86 -19.20
C LEU A 48 16.52 15.35 -17.85
N ALA A 49 17.67 15.86 -17.41
CA ALA A 49 18.21 15.55 -16.09
C ALA A 49 17.26 15.97 -14.95
N ALA A 50 16.65 17.16 -15.05
CA ALA A 50 15.66 17.62 -14.07
C ALA A 50 14.41 16.72 -14.04
N VAL A 51 13.88 16.32 -15.21
CA VAL A 51 12.73 15.42 -15.32
C VAL A 51 13.04 14.03 -14.74
N LEU A 52 14.21 13.47 -15.04
CA LEU A 52 14.64 12.19 -14.48
C LEU A 52 14.85 12.28 -12.96
N GLY A 53 15.40 13.39 -12.47
CA GLY A 53 15.53 13.66 -11.04
C GLY A 53 14.17 13.65 -10.34
N PHE A 54 13.19 14.38 -10.89
CA PHE A 54 11.83 14.37 -10.37
C PHE A 54 11.19 12.98 -10.43
N TRP A 55 11.31 12.28 -11.56
CA TRP A 55 10.75 10.94 -11.75
C TRP A 55 11.27 9.93 -10.73
N THR A 56 12.58 9.89 -10.51
CA THR A 56 13.20 8.97 -9.54
C THR A 56 12.78 9.29 -8.11
N PHE A 57 12.63 10.57 -7.76
CA PHE A 57 12.10 10.99 -6.47
C PHE A 57 10.64 10.55 -6.28
N SER A 58 9.78 10.76 -7.28
CA SER A 58 8.38 10.32 -7.25
C SER A 58 8.29 8.79 -7.12
N ALA A 59 9.07 8.03 -7.90
CA ALA A 59 9.07 6.57 -7.86
C ALA A 59 9.45 6.03 -6.48
N ARG A 60 10.47 6.62 -5.83
CA ARG A 60 10.87 6.25 -4.46
C ARG A 60 9.76 6.53 -3.44
N THR A 61 9.10 7.68 -3.56
CA THR A 61 8.01 8.06 -2.66
C THR A 61 6.81 7.12 -2.80
N LEU A 62 6.43 6.77 -4.03
CA LEU A 62 5.34 5.83 -4.31
C LEU A 62 5.67 4.41 -3.80
N ALA A 63 6.91 3.95 -3.95
CA ALA A 63 7.36 2.69 -3.38
C ALA A 63 7.29 2.71 -1.83
N GLY A 64 7.58 3.84 -1.20
CA GLY A 64 7.38 4.06 0.24
C GLY A 64 5.92 3.90 0.66
N ILE A 65 5.03 4.63 0.00
CA ILE A 65 3.60 4.67 0.30
C ILE A 65 2.93 3.31 0.11
N THR A 66 3.21 2.62 -0.99
CA THR A 66 2.61 1.31 -1.29
C THR A 66 3.00 0.25 -0.24
N ASN A 67 4.26 0.23 0.20
CA ASN A 67 4.70 -0.65 1.27
C ASN A 67 4.03 -0.32 2.62
N TYR A 68 3.86 0.98 2.94
CA TYR A 68 3.15 1.40 4.13
C TYR A 68 1.67 0.98 4.09
N MET A 69 1.01 1.16 2.94
CA MET A 69 -0.39 0.76 2.76
C MET A 69 -0.59 -0.74 2.91
N ASP A 70 0.28 -1.56 2.32
CA ASP A 70 0.27 -3.03 2.50
C ASP A 70 0.44 -3.41 3.98
N LEU A 71 1.37 -2.76 4.68
CA LEU A 71 1.59 -3.00 6.11
C LEU A 71 0.38 -2.61 6.96
N ASP A 72 -0.19 -1.43 6.75
CA ASP A 72 -1.36 -0.96 7.51
C ASP A 72 -2.61 -1.82 7.21
N GLN A 73 -2.81 -2.21 5.95
CA GLN A 73 -3.90 -3.09 5.56
C GLN A 73 -3.80 -4.46 6.25
N ARG A 74 -2.61 -5.07 6.27
CA ARG A 74 -2.39 -6.33 7.00
C ARG A 74 -2.59 -6.19 8.51
N SER A 75 -2.10 -5.09 9.09
CA SER A 75 -2.31 -4.77 10.51
C SER A 75 -3.80 -4.67 10.87
N ARG A 76 -4.60 -3.95 10.07
CA ARG A 76 -6.06 -3.84 10.30
C ARG A 76 -6.76 -5.18 10.10
N HIS A 77 -6.43 -5.90 9.04
CA HIS A 77 -6.97 -7.24 8.80
C HIS A 77 -6.68 -8.19 9.97
N ALA A 78 -5.43 -8.20 10.47
CA ALA A 78 -5.06 -9.00 11.63
C ALA A 78 -5.84 -8.57 12.88
N LEU A 79 -5.99 -7.26 13.13
CA LEU A 79 -6.78 -6.75 14.25
C LEU A 79 -8.23 -7.22 14.18
N ASP A 80 -8.86 -7.15 13.00
CA ASP A 80 -10.24 -7.55 12.81
C ASP A 80 -10.42 -9.06 13.00
N VAL A 81 -9.53 -9.87 12.42
CA VAL A 81 -9.53 -11.32 12.59
C VAL A 81 -9.34 -11.69 14.06
N LEU A 82 -8.31 -11.17 14.72
CA LEU A 82 -8.05 -11.45 16.13
C LEU A 82 -9.20 -10.97 17.03
N SER A 83 -9.75 -9.79 16.75
CA SER A 83 -10.88 -9.26 17.52
C SER A 83 -12.12 -10.13 17.37
N ARG A 84 -12.40 -10.64 16.18
CA ARG A 84 -13.51 -11.55 15.93
C ARG A 84 -13.32 -12.85 16.69
N GLU A 85 -12.15 -13.48 16.53
CA GLU A 85 -11.85 -14.78 17.13
C GLU A 85 -11.85 -14.70 18.67
N ILE A 86 -11.22 -13.69 19.27
CA ILE A 86 -11.21 -13.48 20.73
C ILE A 86 -12.62 -13.19 21.28
N ARG A 87 -13.46 -12.46 20.53
CA ARG A 87 -14.85 -12.21 20.95
C ARG A 87 -15.71 -13.47 20.90
N GLN A 88 -15.42 -14.40 20.00
CA GLN A 88 -16.13 -15.67 19.83
C GLN A 88 -15.61 -16.79 20.74
N ALA A 89 -14.40 -16.64 21.27
CA ALA A 89 -13.85 -17.56 22.25
C ALA A 89 -14.79 -17.74 23.46
N ALA A 90 -14.88 -18.97 23.93
CA ALA A 90 -15.54 -19.34 25.19
C ALA A 90 -14.73 -18.85 26.39
N GLY A 91 -13.40 -18.94 26.29
CA GLY A 91 -12.51 -18.51 27.36
C GLY A 91 -11.04 -18.73 27.03
N LEU A 92 -10.19 -18.13 27.85
CA LEU A 92 -8.75 -18.29 27.77
C LEU A 92 -8.35 -19.61 28.46
N LEU A 93 -7.51 -20.42 27.80
CA LEU A 93 -6.99 -21.68 28.33
C LEU A 93 -5.55 -21.53 28.83
N ALA A 94 -4.73 -20.80 28.09
CA ALA A 94 -3.33 -20.57 28.42
C ALA A 94 -2.89 -19.18 27.96
N ALA A 95 -2.07 -18.52 28.77
CA ALA A 95 -1.45 -17.26 28.42
C ALA A 95 0.04 -17.27 28.75
N THR A 96 0.85 -17.01 27.73
CA THR A 96 2.29 -16.78 27.83
C THR A 96 2.62 -15.42 27.19
N PRO A 97 3.82 -14.86 27.42
CA PRO A 97 4.23 -13.60 26.80
C PRO A 97 4.26 -13.64 25.26
N THR A 98 4.39 -14.82 24.67
CA THR A 98 4.53 -15.04 23.22
C THR A 98 3.35 -15.79 22.62
N SER A 99 2.43 -16.32 23.42
CA SER A 99 1.27 -17.03 22.89
C SER A 99 0.04 -16.94 23.80
N LEU A 100 -1.12 -16.87 23.16
CA LEU A 100 -2.42 -16.96 23.84
C LEU A 100 -3.20 -18.10 23.22
N THR A 101 -3.74 -18.98 24.07
CA THR A 101 -4.57 -20.11 23.64
C THR A 101 -5.97 -19.93 24.19
N PHE A 102 -6.97 -19.99 23.32
CA PHE A 102 -8.37 -19.88 23.69
C PHE A 102 -9.12 -21.16 23.31
N SER A 103 -10.20 -21.40 24.05
CA SER A 103 -11.22 -22.38 23.72
C SER A 103 -12.35 -21.70 22.97
N ASN A 104 -12.88 -22.34 21.93
CA ASN A 104 -14.09 -21.92 21.25
C ASN A 104 -15.32 -22.59 21.88
N LEU A 105 -16.50 -22.07 21.57
CA LEU A 105 -17.78 -22.66 21.98
C LEU A 105 -17.98 -24.07 21.41
N ASP A 106 -17.40 -24.35 20.25
CA ASP A 106 -17.50 -25.64 19.56
C ASP A 106 -16.53 -26.71 20.12
N GLY A 107 -15.75 -26.38 21.16
CA GLY A 107 -14.74 -27.27 21.76
C GLY A 107 -13.39 -27.29 21.02
N THR A 108 -13.27 -26.58 19.90
CA THR A 108 -12.00 -26.38 19.18
C THR A 108 -11.09 -25.39 19.89
N THR A 109 -9.80 -25.40 19.53
CA THR A 109 -8.81 -24.51 20.13
C THR A 109 -8.23 -23.57 19.08
N MET A 110 -8.10 -22.31 19.47
CA MET A 110 -7.42 -21.29 18.69
C MET A 110 -6.20 -20.80 19.45
N GLN A 111 -5.08 -20.67 18.76
CA GLN A 111 -3.81 -20.23 19.34
C GLN A 111 -3.22 -19.08 18.54
N ILE A 112 -2.95 -17.97 19.21
CA ILE A 112 -2.18 -16.86 18.67
C ILE A 112 -0.74 -17.07 19.13
N VAL A 113 0.20 -17.13 18.19
CA VAL A 113 1.63 -17.35 18.49
C VAL A 113 2.44 -16.25 17.82
N TRP A 114 3.30 -15.60 18.61
CA TRP A 114 4.35 -14.73 18.14
C TRP A 114 5.69 -15.41 18.24
N ASP A 115 6.37 -15.48 17.10
CA ASP A 115 7.73 -15.97 16.97
C ASP A 115 8.67 -14.76 16.88
N PRO A 116 9.46 -14.47 17.94
CA PRO A 116 10.38 -13.32 17.96
C PRO A 116 11.57 -13.50 17.01
N ASP A 117 12.00 -14.74 16.76
CA ASP A 117 13.14 -15.04 15.89
C ASP A 117 12.78 -14.80 14.43
N ARG A 118 11.59 -15.27 14.04
CA ARG A 118 11.05 -15.08 12.69
C ARG A 118 10.38 -13.73 12.49
N ARG A 119 10.01 -13.04 13.57
CA ARG A 119 9.21 -11.79 13.57
C ARG A 119 7.84 -11.97 12.92
N ILE A 120 7.20 -13.10 13.16
CA ILE A 120 5.93 -13.48 12.53
C ILE A 120 4.88 -13.71 13.62
N VAL A 121 3.66 -13.27 13.35
CA VAL A 121 2.48 -13.60 14.16
C VAL A 121 1.60 -14.56 13.37
N THR A 122 1.33 -15.72 13.96
CA THR A 122 0.47 -16.75 13.36
C THR A 122 -0.76 -17.00 14.21
N LEU A 123 -1.88 -17.23 13.54
CA LEU A 123 -3.10 -17.76 14.13
C LEU A 123 -3.21 -19.23 13.74
N ARG A 124 -3.33 -20.10 14.75
CA ARG A 124 -3.54 -21.52 14.57
C ARG A 124 -4.97 -21.86 14.95
N ARG A 125 -5.73 -22.44 14.03
CA ARG A 125 -7.06 -22.99 14.25
C ARG A 125 -6.95 -24.49 14.10
N ASP A 126 -6.90 -25.21 15.22
CA ASP A 126 -6.67 -26.65 15.28
C ASP A 126 -5.47 -27.10 14.40
N THR A 127 -5.73 -27.59 13.18
CA THR A 127 -4.70 -28.07 12.23
C THR A 127 -4.25 -27.02 11.21
N GLN A 128 -4.98 -25.92 11.06
CA GLN A 128 -4.64 -24.85 10.12
C GLN A 128 -3.75 -23.80 10.79
N VAL A 129 -2.70 -23.38 10.08
CA VAL A 129 -1.83 -22.27 10.49
C VAL A 129 -1.93 -21.16 9.45
N GLU A 130 -2.35 -19.99 9.89
CA GLU A 130 -2.45 -18.78 9.08
C GLU A 130 -1.44 -17.74 9.59
N THR A 131 -0.64 -17.17 8.68
CA THR A 131 0.26 -16.08 9.01
C THR A 131 -0.48 -14.76 8.89
N LEU A 132 -0.67 -14.06 10.01
CA LEU A 132 -1.38 -12.78 10.04
C LEU A 132 -0.45 -11.60 9.77
N LEU A 133 0.71 -11.59 10.43
CA LEU A 133 1.64 -10.46 10.38
C LEU A 133 3.07 -10.94 10.22
N THR A 134 3.89 -10.15 9.54
CA THR A 134 5.30 -10.41 9.28
C THR A 134 6.12 -9.14 9.55
N GLY A 135 7.36 -9.29 10.01
CA GLY A 135 8.22 -8.16 10.32
C GLY A 135 7.83 -7.44 11.60
N CYS A 136 7.27 -8.15 12.58
CA CYS A 136 6.88 -7.54 13.85
C CYS A 136 8.05 -7.48 14.84
N ASP A 137 8.34 -6.28 15.34
CA ASP A 137 9.38 -6.03 16.33
C ASP A 137 9.00 -6.60 17.68
N TYR A 138 7.74 -6.38 18.08
CA TYR A 138 7.18 -6.90 19.31
C TYR A 138 5.69 -7.18 19.16
N LEU A 139 5.22 -8.17 19.92
CA LEU A 139 3.83 -8.37 20.25
C LEU A 139 3.73 -8.54 21.76
N ARG A 140 2.83 -7.78 22.40
CA ARG A 140 2.60 -7.82 23.83
C ARG A 140 1.15 -8.19 24.10
N PHE A 141 1.00 -9.16 24.98
CA PHE A 141 -0.28 -9.59 25.52
C PHE A 141 -0.40 -9.11 26.96
N ASN A 142 -1.58 -8.59 27.31
CA ASN A 142 -1.95 -8.36 28.69
C ASN A 142 -3.39 -8.83 28.91
N ILE A 143 -3.66 -9.41 30.08
CA ILE A 143 -4.96 -9.98 30.41
C ILE A 143 -5.52 -9.30 31.66
N SER A 144 -6.81 -8.95 31.59
CA SER A 144 -7.48 -8.18 32.64
C SER A 144 -8.88 -8.74 32.93
N GLN A 145 -9.40 -8.42 34.10
CA GLN A 145 -10.79 -8.65 34.50
C GLN A 145 -11.70 -7.53 33.98
N ARG A 146 -13.03 -7.71 34.01
CA ARG A 146 -14.01 -6.67 33.59
C ARG A 146 -14.27 -5.58 34.63
N ASN A 147 -13.80 -5.76 35.85
CA ASN A 147 -13.95 -4.74 36.89
C ASN A 147 -12.98 -3.56 36.61
N PRO A 148 -13.49 -2.32 36.58
CA PRO A 148 -12.61 -1.15 36.56
C PRO A 148 -11.82 -1.11 37.87
N SER A 149 -10.54 -0.76 37.79
CA SER A 149 -9.71 -0.56 38.97
C SER A 149 -9.89 0.88 39.47
N ASN A 150 -10.00 1.06 40.79
CA ASN A 150 -10.20 2.38 41.39
C ASN A 150 -8.90 3.20 41.45
N ALA A 151 -7.74 2.55 41.25
CA ALA A 151 -6.41 3.13 41.42
C ALA A 151 -5.68 3.44 40.10
N VAL A 152 -6.11 2.83 39.00
CA VAL A 152 -5.55 3.04 37.65
C VAL A 152 -6.72 3.28 36.70
N PHE A 153 -6.59 4.24 35.78
CA PHE A 153 -7.53 4.42 34.66
C PHE A 153 -7.49 3.19 33.74
N GLY A 154 -8.13 2.11 34.15
CA GLY A 154 -8.05 0.81 33.49
C GLY A 154 -8.74 -0.32 34.26
N PHE A 155 -8.61 -1.52 33.71
CA PHE A 155 -9.16 -2.75 34.28
C PHE A 155 -8.15 -3.42 35.22
N TYR A 156 -8.63 -4.24 36.15
CA TYR A 156 -7.75 -4.96 37.07
C TYR A 156 -6.96 -6.04 36.30
N PRO A 157 -5.61 -6.00 36.28
CA PRO A 157 -4.80 -7.02 35.63
C PRO A 157 -4.92 -8.33 36.41
N THR A 158 -5.01 -9.46 35.71
CA THR A 158 -5.06 -10.79 36.36
C THR A 158 -3.89 -11.64 35.90
N ARG A 159 -3.37 -12.48 36.80
CA ARG A 159 -2.46 -13.58 36.42
C ARG A 159 -3.19 -14.92 36.36
N ASP A 160 -4.41 -14.97 36.89
CA ASP A 160 -5.28 -16.13 36.78
C ASP A 160 -6.06 -16.08 35.46
N ILE A 161 -5.82 -17.09 34.64
CA ILE A 161 -6.45 -17.30 33.33
C ILE A 161 -7.97 -17.43 33.47
N ARG A 162 -8.47 -18.03 34.57
CA ARG A 162 -9.91 -18.24 34.79
C ARG A 162 -10.68 -16.93 35.00
N GLN A 163 -9.99 -15.90 35.46
CA GLN A 163 -10.57 -14.58 35.70
C GLN A 163 -10.36 -13.63 34.50
N ALA A 164 -9.60 -14.03 33.49
CA ALA A 164 -9.33 -13.22 32.32
C ALA A 164 -10.61 -13.07 31.47
N LYS A 165 -11.11 -11.84 31.35
CA LYS A 165 -12.28 -11.51 30.54
C LYS A 165 -12.01 -10.41 29.50
N LEU A 166 -10.84 -9.78 29.57
CA LEU A 166 -10.33 -8.79 28.64
C LEU A 166 -8.91 -9.17 28.22
N VAL A 167 -8.61 -8.97 26.95
CA VAL A 167 -7.28 -9.15 26.37
C VAL A 167 -6.88 -7.85 25.70
N ASP A 168 -5.75 -7.32 26.13
CA ASP A 168 -5.08 -6.18 25.54
C ASP A 168 -3.94 -6.71 24.66
N LEU A 169 -3.99 -6.35 23.38
CA LEU A 169 -3.01 -6.68 22.36
C LEU A 169 -2.31 -5.40 21.93
N SER A 170 -0.99 -5.41 21.86
CA SER A 170 -0.20 -4.34 21.25
C SER A 170 0.92 -4.92 20.42
N TRP A 171 1.05 -4.48 19.18
CA TRP A 171 2.18 -4.83 18.35
C TRP A 171 2.71 -3.64 17.58
N ARG A 172 3.98 -3.78 17.17
CA ARG A 172 4.60 -2.91 16.18
C ARG A 172 5.27 -3.77 15.13
N CYS A 173 5.00 -3.48 13.87
CA CYS A 173 5.68 -4.12 12.76
C CYS A 173 6.41 -3.08 11.91
N THR A 174 7.60 -3.45 11.45
CA THR A 174 8.52 -2.59 10.69
C THR A 174 8.92 -3.28 9.39
N ARG A 175 9.11 -2.48 8.35
CA ARG A 175 9.62 -2.93 7.05
C ARG A 175 10.72 -2.01 6.58
N GLN A 176 11.74 -2.58 5.95
CA GLN A 176 12.81 -1.84 5.29
C GLN A 176 12.54 -1.76 3.79
N ILE A 177 12.80 -0.59 3.19
CA ILE A 177 12.58 -0.33 1.77
C ILE A 177 13.92 0.00 1.13
N LEU A 178 14.31 -0.76 0.10
CA LEU A 178 15.51 -0.53 -0.72
C LEU A 178 16.85 -0.49 0.06
N GLY A 179 16.99 -1.31 1.10
CA GLY A 179 18.25 -1.43 1.86
C GLY A 179 18.63 -0.18 2.66
N GLN A 180 17.79 0.86 2.66
CA GLN A 180 17.91 2.01 3.55
C GLN A 180 16.82 1.94 4.62
N THR A 181 17.13 2.41 5.81
CA THR A 181 16.23 2.48 6.98
C THR A 181 15.16 3.54 6.82
N LEU A 182 14.40 3.51 5.72
CA LEU A 182 13.06 4.06 5.68
C LEU A 182 12.17 3.09 6.44
N GLN A 183 12.13 3.28 7.75
CA GLN A 183 11.35 2.47 8.68
C GLN A 183 9.89 2.87 8.54
N THR A 184 9.12 2.13 7.76
CA THR A 184 7.66 2.22 7.84
C THR A 184 7.21 1.40 9.03
N GLU A 185 6.67 2.06 10.05
CA GLU A 185 6.11 1.41 11.24
C GLU A 185 4.59 1.41 11.22
N SER A 186 3.99 0.31 11.67
CA SER A 186 2.56 0.22 11.97
C SER A 186 2.42 -0.24 13.42
N VAL A 187 1.85 0.63 14.26
CA VAL A 187 1.55 0.34 15.67
C VAL A 187 0.05 0.22 15.80
N GLN A 188 -0.40 -0.92 16.34
CA GLN A 188 -1.81 -1.12 16.64
C GLN A 188 -1.96 -1.60 18.08
N THR A 189 -2.97 -1.08 18.76
CA THR A 189 -3.34 -1.47 20.11
C THR A 189 -4.82 -1.75 20.15
N ALA A 190 -5.20 -2.92 20.64
CA ALA A 190 -6.58 -3.33 20.72
C ALA A 190 -6.89 -3.90 22.10
N ARG A 191 -8.00 -3.44 22.69
CA ARG A 191 -8.57 -4.00 23.91
C ARG A 191 -9.84 -4.75 23.53
N ILE A 192 -9.83 -6.07 23.68
CA ILE A 192 -10.93 -6.94 23.26
C ILE A 192 -11.52 -7.65 24.48
N VAL A 193 -12.84 -7.60 24.59
CA VAL A 193 -13.62 -8.33 25.60
C VAL A 193 -13.97 -9.71 25.07
N ILE A 194 -13.69 -10.75 25.86
CA ILE A 194 -14.21 -12.11 25.62
C ILE A 194 -15.69 -12.10 26.01
N ARG A 195 -16.60 -12.41 25.09
CA ARG A 195 -18.05 -12.21 25.32
C ARG A 195 -18.72 -13.32 26.12
N ASN A 196 -18.20 -14.54 26.05
CA ASN A 196 -18.78 -15.72 26.68
C ASN A 196 -18.28 -15.96 28.11
#